data_AF-A0A0Q6KQ60-F1
#
_entry.id   AF-A0A0Q6KQ60-F1
#
_cell.length_a   1.000
_cell.length_b   1.000
_cell.length_c   1.000
_cell.angle_alpha   90.00
_cell.angle_beta   90.00
_cell.angle_gamma   90.00
#
_symmetry.space_group_name_H-M   'P 1'
#
loop_
_entity.id
_entity.type
_entity.pdbx_description
1 polymer ?
#
loop_
_entity_poly.entity_id
_entity_poly.type
_entity_poly.pdbx_seq_one_letter_code
_entity_poly.pdbx_strand_id
1 'polypeptide(L)'
;MTSDTETIDHFFARYTGYLTSGDLDGLAEIYNYPALAVTARGCAAIATPQQTREFFEQGQAYYRSRGIQGVRARDIVTEIEVPGVWVGHLLLENLDSDGSPVGTERNAYQVVTAEDGTRRIAVTTPLDA
;
A
#
# COMPACT_ATOMS: atom_id res chain seq x y z
N MET A 1 4.22 -16.93 -22.63
CA MET A 1 4.08 -17.45 -21.26
C MET A 1 3.02 -16.59 -20.61
N THR A 2 1.88 -17.15 -20.23
CA THR A 2 0.91 -16.46 -19.39
C THR A 2 1.53 -16.39 -18.00
N SER A 3 2.11 -15.26 -17.60
CA SER A 3 2.35 -15.05 -16.18
C SER A 3 0.98 -15.06 -15.50
N ASP A 4 0.82 -15.85 -14.44
CA ASP A 4 -0.38 -15.74 -13.62
C ASP A 4 -0.37 -14.34 -13.01
N THR A 5 -1.27 -13.49 -13.49
CA THR A 5 -1.45 -12.13 -12.97
C THR A 5 -1.73 -12.20 -11.48
N GLU A 6 -0.99 -11.44 -10.68
CA GLU A 6 -1.21 -11.33 -9.24
C GLU A 6 -2.66 -10.91 -8.96
N THR A 7 -3.34 -11.56 -8.02
CA THR A 7 -4.69 -11.12 -7.60
C THR A 7 -4.59 -9.90 -6.69
N ILE A 8 -5.68 -9.14 -6.57
CA ILE A 8 -5.67 -7.95 -5.71
C ILE A 8 -5.48 -8.30 -4.22
N ASP A 9 -6.03 -9.43 -3.75
CA ASP A 9 -5.83 -9.91 -2.39
C ASP A 9 -4.36 -10.29 -2.12
N HIS A 10 -3.73 -11.00 -3.06
CA HIS A 10 -2.31 -11.36 -2.94
C HIS A 10 -1.41 -10.11 -2.94
N PHE A 11 -1.73 -9.13 -3.79
CA PHE A 11 -1.04 -7.85 -3.82
C PHE A 11 -1.12 -7.12 -2.47
N PHE A 12 -2.31 -6.95 -1.90
CA PHE A 12 -2.45 -6.26 -0.61
C PHE A 12 -1.88 -7.06 0.57
N ALA A 13 -1.93 -8.39 0.53
CA ALA A 13 -1.24 -9.23 1.50
C ALA A 13 0.28 -9.01 1.45
N ARG A 14 0.87 -8.95 0.24
CA ARG A 14 2.30 -8.64 0.04
C ARG A 14 2.65 -7.24 0.52
N TYR A 15 1.88 -6.22 0.14
CA TYR A 15 2.09 -4.84 0.56
C TYR A 15 2.07 -4.69 2.10
N THR A 16 1.02 -5.21 2.75
CA THR A 16 0.89 -5.15 4.21
C THR A 16 1.93 -6.02 4.94
N GLY A 17 2.40 -7.09 4.29
CA GLY A 17 3.56 -7.86 4.72
C GLY A 17 4.82 -7.01 4.83
N TYR A 18 5.14 -6.22 3.80
CA TYR A 18 6.30 -5.32 3.83
C TYR A 18 6.17 -4.22 4.88
N LEU A 19 4.98 -3.65 5.05
CA LEU A 19 4.71 -2.67 6.11
C LEU A 19 4.96 -3.28 7.51
N THR A 20 4.53 -4.53 7.72
CA THR A 20 4.67 -5.23 9.01
C THR A 20 6.12 -5.61 9.31
N SER A 21 6.84 -6.16 8.32
CA SER A 21 8.25 -6.56 8.47
C SER A 21 9.20 -5.36 8.48
N GLY A 22 8.75 -4.21 8.00
CA GLY A 22 9.57 -3.03 7.81
C GLY A 22 10.50 -3.11 6.59
N ASP A 23 10.17 -3.95 5.60
CA ASP A 23 10.96 -4.16 4.39
C ASP A 23 10.86 -2.95 3.45
N LEU A 24 11.83 -2.04 3.56
CA LEU A 24 11.88 -0.80 2.78
C LEU A 24 12.14 -1.04 1.29
N ASP A 25 12.84 -2.11 0.93
CA ASP A 25 13.10 -2.44 -0.48
C ASP A 25 11.84 -3.01 -1.14
N GLY A 26 11.15 -3.93 -0.46
CA GLY A 26 9.84 -4.42 -0.90
C GLY A 26 8.80 -3.29 -1.01
N LEU A 27 8.79 -2.36 -0.06
CA LEU A 27 7.97 -1.15 -0.13
C LEU A 27 8.37 -0.24 -1.30
N ALA A 28 9.65 -0.11 -1.62
CA ALA A 28 10.06 0.68 -2.77
C ALA A 28 9.61 0.03 -4.10
N GLU A 29 9.61 -1.29 -4.20
CA GLU A 29 9.18 -2.05 -5.38
C GLU A 29 7.65 -2.14 -5.56
N ILE A 30 6.87 -1.89 -4.50
CA ILE A 30 5.40 -1.92 -4.55
C ILE A 30 4.81 -0.76 -5.37
N TYR A 31 5.58 0.29 -5.69
CA TYR A 31 5.10 1.48 -6.39
C TYR A 31 5.46 1.50 -7.87
N ASN A 32 4.56 2.05 -8.69
CA ASN A 32 4.79 2.35 -10.09
C ASN A 32 5.21 3.82 -10.24
N TYR A 33 6.51 4.07 -10.33
CA TYR A 33 7.02 5.44 -10.40
C TYR A 33 6.83 6.09 -11.79
N PRO A 34 6.54 7.41 -11.84
CA PRO A 34 6.17 8.25 -10.70
C PRO A 34 4.78 7.86 -10.16
N ALA A 35 4.66 7.78 -8.84
CA ALA A 35 3.40 7.52 -8.14
C ALA A 35 2.85 8.82 -7.53
N LEU A 36 1.56 8.83 -7.19
CA LEU A 36 0.89 10.00 -6.63
C LEU A 36 0.22 9.69 -5.29
N ALA A 37 0.56 10.44 -4.26
CA ALA A 37 -0.22 10.50 -3.03
C ALA A 37 -1.21 11.67 -3.13
N VAL A 38 -2.50 11.41 -2.93
CA VAL A 38 -3.57 12.41 -2.98
C VAL A 38 -4.24 12.51 -1.62
N THR A 39 -4.38 13.72 -1.09
CA THR A 39 -5.10 13.99 0.15
C THR A 39 -6.03 15.19 -0.04
N ALA A 40 -6.94 15.42 0.92
CA ALA A 40 -7.74 16.64 0.94
C ALA A 40 -6.88 17.93 1.03
N ARG A 41 -5.63 17.81 1.50
CA ARG A 41 -4.70 18.92 1.69
C ARG A 41 -3.80 19.18 0.48
N GLY A 42 -3.84 18.31 -0.53
CA GLY A 42 -3.02 18.43 -1.74
C GLY A 42 -2.48 17.10 -2.25
N CYS A 43 -1.71 17.17 -3.33
CA CYS A 43 -1.09 16.02 -3.97
C CYS A 43 0.44 16.10 -3.87
N ALA A 44 1.09 14.94 -3.70
CA ALA A 44 2.53 14.80 -3.72
C ALA A 44 2.94 13.70 -4.69
N ALA A 45 3.81 14.04 -5.65
CA ALA A 45 4.41 13.06 -6.55
C ALA A 45 5.60 12.38 -5.86
N ILE A 46 5.66 11.06 -5.94
CA ILE A 46 6.77 10.23 -5.50
C ILE A 46 7.49 9.79 -6.77
N ALA A 47 8.66 10.36 -7.01
CA ALA A 47 9.37 10.21 -8.29
C ALA A 47 10.37 9.06 -8.28
N THR A 48 10.91 8.67 -7.12
CA THR A 48 11.98 7.67 -7.03
C THR A 48 11.78 6.66 -5.91
N PRO A 49 12.33 5.44 -6.05
CA PRO A 49 12.39 4.45 -4.99
C PRO A 49 12.98 4.97 -3.68
N GLN A 50 13.98 5.86 -3.76
CA GLN A 50 14.63 6.42 -2.58
C GLN A 50 13.68 7.28 -1.74
N GLN A 51 12.81 8.08 -2.38
CA GLN A 51 11.80 8.87 -1.67
C GLN A 51 10.82 7.99 -0.89
N THR A 52 10.45 6.84 -1.44
CA THR A 52 9.60 5.86 -0.76
C THR A 52 10.30 5.29 0.47
N ARG A 53 11.57 4.89 0.37
CA ARG A 53 12.34 4.37 1.52
C ARG A 53 12.40 5.40 2.64
N GLU A 54 12.76 6.64 2.33
CA GLU A 54 12.85 7.73 3.31
C GLU A 54 11.51 8.02 3.98
N PHE A 55 10.41 8.00 3.23
CA PHE A 55 9.06 8.19 3.76
C PHE A 55 8.69 7.07 4.75
N PHE A 56 8.90 5.81 4.38
CA PHE A 56 8.54 4.68 5.23
C PHE A 56 9.48 4.48 6.42
N GLU A 57 10.76 4.84 6.31
CA GLU A 57 11.68 4.85 7.45
C GLU A 57 11.18 5.80 8.55
N GLN A 58 10.77 7.02 8.18
CA GLN A 58 10.17 7.98 9.10
C GLN A 58 8.81 7.51 9.64
N GLY A 59 7.98 6.95 8.77
CA GLY A 59 6.66 6.41 9.14
C GLY A 59 6.76 5.26 10.14
N GLN A 60 7.65 4.28 9.94
CA GLN A 60 7.80 3.13 10.83
C GLN A 60 8.13 3.56 12.26
N ALA A 61 9.06 4.50 12.44
CA ALA A 61 9.39 5.01 13.77
C ALA A 61 8.16 5.62 14.46
N TYR A 62 7.34 6.37 13.71
CA TYR A 62 6.10 6.93 14.21
C TYR A 62 5.08 5.86 14.62
N TYR A 63 4.81 4.86 13.77
CA TYR A 63 3.85 3.80 14.07
C TYR A 63 4.30 2.92 15.26
N ARG A 64 5.57 2.54 15.32
CA ARG A 64 6.13 1.74 16.44
C ARG A 64 6.04 2.49 17.77
N SER A 65 6.23 3.81 17.77
CA SER A 65 6.09 4.64 18.97
C SER A 65 4.67 4.65 19.56
N ARG A 66 3.66 4.26 18.76
CA ARG A 66 2.25 4.15 19.15
C ARG A 66 1.83 2.72 19.47
N GLY A 67 2.78 1.79 19.56
CA GLY A 67 2.49 0.38 19.83
C GLY A 67 1.99 -0.40 18.62
N ILE A 68 1.96 0.19 17.42
CA ILE A 68 1.55 -0.50 16.20
C ILE A 68 2.75 -1.31 15.68
N GLN A 69 2.58 -2.63 15.60
CA GLN A 69 3.61 -3.58 15.23
C GLN A 69 3.35 -4.31 13.90
N GLY A 70 2.12 -4.25 13.40
CA GLY A 70 1.74 -4.84 12.12
C GLY A 70 0.52 -4.18 11.52
N VAL A 71 0.23 -4.57 10.29
CA VAL A 71 -0.93 -4.11 9.53
C VAL A 71 -1.45 -5.24 8.66
N ARG A 72 -2.77 -5.28 8.44
CA ARG A 72 -3.38 -6.18 7.46
C ARG A 72 -4.47 -5.47 6.67
N ALA A 73 -4.63 -5.87 5.42
CA ALA A 73 -5.72 -5.39 4.57
C ALA A 73 -7.04 -6.09 4.95
N ARG A 74 -8.13 -5.33 4.98
CA ARG A 74 -9.50 -5.81 5.22
C ARG A 74 -10.48 -5.09 4.32
N ASP A 75 -11.61 -5.73 4.06
CA ASP A 75 -12.74 -5.15 3.31
C ASP A 75 -12.29 -4.52 1.98
N ILE A 76 -11.53 -5.29 1.19
CA ILE A 76 -11.07 -4.86 -0.14
C ILE A 76 -12.29 -4.80 -1.06
N VAL A 77 -12.58 -3.60 -1.57
CA VAL A 77 -13.68 -3.33 -2.49
C VAL A 77 -13.10 -2.89 -3.83
N THR A 78 -13.37 -3.65 -4.88
CA THR A 78 -13.08 -3.28 -6.27
C THR A 78 -14.19 -2.38 -6.78
N GLU A 79 -13.83 -1.16 -7.20
CA GLU A 79 -14.76 -0.24 -7.87
C GLU A 79 -14.70 -0.42 -9.39
N ILE A 80 -13.49 -0.50 -9.93
CA ILE A 80 -13.22 -0.65 -11.36
C ILE A 80 -12.05 -1.61 -11.54
N GLU A 81 -12.20 -2.59 -12.42
CA GLU A 81 -11.09 -3.40 -12.91
C GLU A 81 -11.20 -3.53 -14.44
N VAL A 82 -10.15 -3.08 -15.12
CA VAL A 82 -9.98 -3.16 -16.57
C VAL A 82 -8.59 -3.74 -16.87
N PRO A 83 -8.29 -4.17 -18.10
CA PRO A 83 -6.98 -4.71 -18.42
C PRO A 83 -5.85 -3.76 -18.00
N GLY A 84 -4.99 -4.22 -17.09
CA GLY A 84 -3.81 -3.49 -16.60
C GLY A 84 -4.07 -2.48 -15.47
N VAL A 85 -5.33 -2.22 -15.08
CA VAL A 85 -5.65 -1.22 -14.06
C VAL A 85 -6.75 -1.71 -13.12
N TRP A 86 -6.51 -1.57 -11.82
CA TRP A 86 -7.47 -1.78 -10.76
C TRP A 86 -7.64 -0.50 -9.93
N VAL A 87 -8.88 -0.18 -9.58
CA VAL A 87 -9.22 0.94 -8.70
C VAL A 87 -10.19 0.45 -7.64
N GLY A 88 -9.92 0.81 -6.40
CA GLY A 88 -10.76 0.43 -5.28
C GLY A 88 -10.30 1.01 -3.96
N HIS A 89 -10.90 0.51 -2.89
CA HIS A 89 -10.61 0.95 -1.53
C HIS A 89 -10.61 -0.21 -0.55
N LEU A 90 -9.97 0.00 0.61
CA LEU A 90 -9.89 -0.98 1.68
C LEU A 90 -9.64 -0.30 3.03
N LEU A 91 -9.72 -1.11 4.09
CA LEU A 91 -9.21 -0.78 5.41
C LEU A 91 -7.80 -1.34 5.59
N LEU A 92 -6.89 -0.52 6.10
CA LEU A 92 -5.67 -0.98 6.74
C LEU A 92 -5.93 -1.09 8.24
N GLU A 93 -5.95 -2.31 8.77
CA GLU A 93 -6.15 -2.58 10.19
C GLU A 93 -4.78 -2.68 10.88
N ASN A 94 -4.51 -1.75 11.80
CA ASN A 94 -3.28 -1.65 12.57
C ASN A 94 -3.34 -2.62 13.75
N LEU A 95 -2.25 -3.33 14.00
CA LEU A 95 -2.14 -4.42 14.97
C LEU A 95 -1.06 -4.11 16.00
N ASP A 96 -1.26 -4.51 17.26
CA ASP A 96 -0.23 -4.51 18.29
C ASP A 96 0.71 -5.72 18.22
N SER A 97 1.59 -5.89 19.21
CA SER A 97 2.56 -7.00 19.29
C SER A 97 1.91 -8.38 19.39
N ASP A 98 0.68 -8.45 19.89
CA ASP A 98 -0.06 -9.70 20.08
C ASP A 98 -0.96 -10.00 18.85
N GLY A 99 -0.92 -9.14 17.83
CA GLY A 99 -1.75 -9.22 16.65
C GLY A 99 -3.19 -8.74 16.87
N SER A 100 -3.46 -8.05 17.98
CA SER A 100 -4.78 -7.51 18.27
C SER A 100 -5.00 -6.17 17.54
N PRO A 101 -6.20 -5.92 16.97
CA PRO A 101 -6.50 -4.65 16.33
C PRO A 101 -6.46 -3.48 17.31
N VAL A 102 -5.73 -2.42 16.94
CA VAL A 102 -5.62 -1.17 17.71
C VAL A 102 -6.07 0.07 16.94
N GLY A 103 -6.41 -0.07 15.65
CA GLY A 103 -6.97 1.01 14.84
C GLY A 103 -7.21 0.58 13.39
N THR A 104 -7.90 1.44 12.64
CA THR A 104 -8.14 1.24 11.20
C THR A 104 -7.95 2.54 10.44
N GLU A 105 -7.50 2.43 9.19
CA GLU A 105 -7.30 3.55 8.28
C GLU A 105 -7.98 3.24 6.93
N ARG A 106 -8.86 4.13 6.46
CA ARG A 106 -9.53 4.01 5.16
C ARG A 106 -8.63 4.54 4.05
N ASN A 107 -8.42 3.74 3.01
CA ASN A 107 -7.54 4.09 1.91
C ASN A 107 -8.13 3.68 0.56
N ALA A 108 -8.01 4.55 -0.43
CA ALA A 108 -8.28 4.22 -1.83
C ALA A 108 -6.98 4.13 -2.64
N TYR A 109 -6.97 3.26 -3.64
CA TYR A 109 -5.79 3.02 -4.47
C TYR A 109 -6.15 2.91 -5.94
N GLN A 110 -5.20 3.34 -6.78
CA GLN A 110 -5.10 2.89 -8.16
C GLN A 110 -3.85 2.03 -8.30
N VAL A 111 -4.03 0.82 -8.82
CA VAL A 111 -3.00 -0.20 -8.95
C VAL A 111 -2.88 -0.56 -10.42
N VAL A 112 -1.64 -0.64 -10.91
CA VAL A 112 -1.33 -1.05 -12.28
C VAL A 112 -0.72 -2.44 -12.29
N THR A 113 -1.03 -3.23 -13.31
CA THR A 113 -0.39 -4.52 -13.55
C THR A 113 0.71 -4.34 -14.60
N ALA A 114 1.94 -4.70 -14.24
CA ALA A 114 3.07 -4.66 -15.16
C ALA A 114 3.11 -5.87 -16.10
N GLU A 115 4.01 -5.83 -17.08
CA GLU A 115 4.14 -6.89 -18.09
C GLU A 115 4.50 -8.26 -17.51
N ASP A 116 5.18 -8.28 -16.36
CA ASP A 116 5.52 -9.51 -15.62
C ASP A 116 4.33 -10.08 -14.83
N GLY A 117 3.18 -9.40 -14.82
CA GLY A 117 1.97 -9.78 -14.08
C GLY A 117 1.95 -9.28 -12.62
N THR A 118 3.00 -8.59 -12.16
CA THR A 118 3.04 -8.00 -10.81
C THR A 118 2.20 -6.73 -10.74
N ARG A 119 1.54 -6.52 -9.60
CA ARG A 119 0.79 -5.29 -9.33
C ARG A 119 1.63 -4.26 -8.57
N ARG A 120 1.43 -2.98 -8.89
CA ARG A 120 2.12 -1.83 -8.29
C ARG A 120 1.18 -0.65 -8.05
N ILE A 121 1.37 0.09 -6.95
CA ILE A 121 0.59 1.29 -6.60
C ILE A 121 0.99 2.45 -7.50
N ALA A 122 0.03 2.98 -8.27
CA ALA A 122 0.19 4.22 -9.02
C ALA A 122 -0.36 5.43 -8.23
N VAL A 123 -1.48 5.25 -7.52
CA VAL A 123 -2.09 6.29 -6.70
C VAL A 123 -2.50 5.74 -5.34
N THR A 124 -2.23 6.49 -4.29
CA THR A 124 -2.73 6.24 -2.93
C THR A 124 -3.48 7.47 -2.42
N THR A 125 -4.62 7.23 -1.77
CA THR A 125 -5.46 8.28 -1.19
C THR A 125 -5.92 7.86 0.20
N PRO A 126 -5.24 8.33 1.26
CA PRO A 126 -5.77 8.24 2.62
C PRO A 126 -7.09 9.02 2.70
N LEU A 127 -8.17 8.35 3.14
CA LEU A 127 -9.52 8.91 3.15
C LEU A 127 -9.88 9.58 4.49
N ASP A 128 -9.02 9.42 5.50
CA ASP A 128 -9.20 9.96 6.85
C ASP A 128 -8.25 11.15 7.15
N ALA A 129 -7.49 11.62 6.15
CA ALA A 129 -6.44 12.64 6.28
C ALA A 129 -6.89 14.08 5.99
#